data_AF-A0AAE3QTC5-F1
#
_entry.id   AF-A0AAE3QTC5-F1
#
_cell.length_a   1.000
_cell.length_b   1.000
_cell.length_c   1.000
_cell.angle_alpha   90.00
_cell.angle_beta   90.00
_cell.angle_gamma   90.00
#
_symmetry.space_group_name_H-M   'P 1'
#
loop_
_entity.id
_entity.type
_entity.pdbx_description
1 polymer ?
#
loop_
_entity_poly.entity_id
_entity_poly.type
_entity_poly.pdbx_seq_one_letter_code
_entity_poly.pdbx_strand_id
1 'polypeptide(L)'
;MKYYLKIASVSSLVYALFSIIGNIVLMFLYKPEEQNWMDALMVVALPTNGISFLLLLFTHLYYFRNTTHISLKDILIISILVIFLSYVVEYLINVAFYVGYFESLPKIRHDTQGILGLIDSFVHNEPYMPSFAAFRYMTGLITEPLSALFLRWDLVGFIGGLTGNRLFYTLILIYGESLFFLFRKYNKEPWLAIVPFLNNWILVEITKKPKWWNLVLWIPFVRHIFLYFINAELAKDVQRDSLYAMGMTLMPPLFYGDVYLNEQKG
;
A
#
# COMPACT_ATOMS: atom_id res chain seq x y z
N MET A 1 15.29 4.92 -17.60
CA MET A 1 14.88 6.13 -16.85
C MET A 1 13.79 6.95 -17.55
N LYS A 2 14.02 7.54 -18.74
CA LYS A 2 13.00 8.35 -19.45
C LYS A 2 11.66 7.62 -19.66
N TYR A 3 11.71 6.33 -20.01
CA TYR A 3 10.52 5.48 -20.16
C TYR A 3 9.72 5.35 -18.86
N TYR A 4 10.38 5.02 -17.74
CA TYR A 4 9.75 4.87 -16.42
C TYR A 4 9.12 6.18 -15.93
N LEU A 5 9.82 7.30 -16.14
CA LEU A 5 9.30 8.62 -15.80
C LEU A 5 8.03 8.92 -16.61
N LYS A 6 8.02 8.64 -17.92
CA LYS A 6 6.85 8.87 -18.77
C LYS A 6 5.61 8.11 -18.27
N ILE A 7 5.73 6.81 -18.01
CA ILE A 7 4.59 6.00 -17.56
C ILE A 7 4.12 6.40 -16.16
N ALA A 8 5.06 6.71 -15.24
CA ALA A 8 4.73 7.15 -13.89
C ALA A 8 4.02 8.51 -13.89
N SER A 9 4.45 9.44 -14.76
CA SER A 9 3.80 10.74 -14.91
C SER A 9 2.36 10.61 -15.40
N VAL A 10 2.08 9.72 -16.36
CA VAL A 10 0.69 9.49 -16.83
C VAL A 10 -0.19 9.03 -15.68
N SER A 11 0.23 8.02 -14.92
CA SER A 11 -0.55 7.51 -13.78
C SER A 11 -0.75 8.57 -12.71
N SER A 12 0.26 9.41 -12.46
CA SER A 12 0.18 10.49 -11.47
C SER A 12 -0.75 11.63 -11.91
N LEU A 13 -0.83 11.91 -13.22
CA LEU A 13 -1.80 12.86 -13.78
C LEU A 13 -3.23 12.32 -13.69
N VAL A 14 -3.43 11.03 -13.94
CA VAL A 14 -4.75 10.41 -13.73
C VAL A 14 -5.14 10.45 -12.25
N TYR A 15 -4.20 10.14 -11.35
CA TYR A 15 -4.40 10.28 -9.91
C TYR A 15 -4.79 11.71 -9.50
N ALA A 16 -4.19 12.73 -10.15
CA ALA A 16 -4.52 14.13 -9.94
C ALA A 16 -6.02 14.42 -10.14
N LEU A 17 -6.61 13.88 -11.21
CA LEU A 17 -8.03 14.07 -11.52
C LEU A 17 -8.92 13.53 -10.39
N PHE A 18 -8.59 12.35 -9.87
CA PHE A 18 -9.33 11.75 -8.76
C PHE A 18 -9.11 12.50 -7.44
N SER A 19 -7.91 13.02 -7.19
CA SER A 19 -7.64 13.85 -6.01
C SER A 19 -8.41 15.18 -6.06
N ILE A 20 -8.54 15.79 -7.25
CA ILE A 20 -9.39 16.97 -7.46
C ILE A 20 -10.86 16.63 -7.18
N ILE A 21 -11.38 15.53 -7.75
CA ILE A 21 -12.74 15.07 -7.50
C ILE A 21 -12.96 14.83 -6.01
N GLY A 22 -12.01 14.17 -5.35
CA GLY A 22 -12.05 13.92 -3.91
C GLY A 22 -12.16 15.22 -3.11
N ASN A 23 -11.34 16.23 -3.41
CA ASN A 23 -11.43 17.53 -2.75
C ASN A 23 -12.76 18.24 -3.03
N ILE A 24 -13.28 18.18 -4.25
CA ILE A 24 -14.62 18.71 -4.57
C ILE A 24 -15.68 18.02 -3.71
N VAL A 25 -15.63 16.69 -3.58
CA VAL A 25 -16.53 15.94 -2.70
C VAL A 25 -16.37 16.38 -1.25
N LEU A 26 -15.14 16.59 -0.77
CA LEU A 26 -14.89 17.12 0.59
C LEU A 26 -15.57 18.47 0.81
N MET A 27 -15.58 19.37 -0.19
CA MET A 27 -16.25 20.67 -0.09
C MET A 27 -17.76 20.54 0.17
N PHE A 28 -18.40 19.48 -0.34
CA PHE A 28 -19.83 19.21 -0.15
C PHE A 28 -20.13 18.42 1.13
N LEU A 29 -19.22 17.53 1.54
CA LEU A 29 -19.42 16.70 2.72
C LEU A 29 -19.08 17.42 4.02
N TYR A 30 -18.04 18.26 4.01
CA TYR A 30 -17.61 18.97 5.19
C TYR A 30 -18.60 20.08 5.52
N LYS A 31 -19.14 20.01 6.74
CA LYS A 31 -20.00 21.05 7.30
C LYS A 31 -19.34 21.56 8.57
N PRO A 32 -18.90 22.83 8.61
CA PRO A 32 -18.24 23.39 9.78
C PRO A 32 -19.04 23.15 11.06
N GLU A 33 -20.35 23.41 11.04
CA GLU A 33 -21.26 23.28 12.19
C GLU A 33 -21.38 21.86 12.75
N GLU A 34 -21.15 20.83 11.93
CA GLU A 34 -21.20 19.43 12.35
C GLU A 34 -19.82 18.91 12.80
N GLN A 35 -18.75 19.70 12.65
CA GLN A 35 -17.37 19.31 13.01
C GLN A 35 -16.94 17.96 12.44
N ASN A 36 -17.47 17.61 11.26
CA ASN A 36 -17.39 16.27 10.68
C ASN A 36 -16.17 16.07 9.75
N TRP A 37 -15.10 16.85 9.92
CA TRP A 37 -13.96 16.86 9.00
C TRP A 37 -13.33 15.48 8.81
N MET A 38 -13.10 14.75 9.92
CA MET A 38 -12.48 13.43 9.86
C MET A 38 -13.38 12.41 9.15
N ASP A 39 -14.69 12.48 9.36
CA ASP A 39 -15.65 11.60 8.70
C ASP A 39 -15.70 11.88 7.20
N ALA A 40 -15.76 13.16 6.81
CA ALA A 40 -15.69 13.57 5.40
C ALA A 40 -14.36 13.12 4.74
N LEU A 41 -13.24 13.26 5.45
CA LEU A 41 -11.93 12.78 4.98
C LEU A 41 -11.91 11.27 4.76
N MET A 42 -12.47 10.46 5.68
CA MET A 42 -12.50 9.01 5.53
C MET A 42 -13.30 8.56 4.29
N VAL A 43 -14.43 9.23 4.01
CA VAL A 43 -15.26 8.97 2.83
C VAL A 43 -14.48 9.18 1.53
N VAL A 44 -13.57 10.15 1.49
CA VAL A 44 -12.78 10.48 0.30
C VAL A 44 -11.45 9.72 0.25
N ALA A 45 -10.81 9.49 1.39
CA ALA A 45 -9.50 8.86 1.49
C ALA A 45 -9.52 7.39 1.01
N LEU A 46 -10.58 6.63 1.35
CA LEU A 46 -10.70 5.22 0.95
C LEU A 46 -10.75 5.05 -0.59
N PRO A 47 -11.67 5.70 -1.33
CA PRO A 47 -11.65 5.67 -2.79
C PRO A 47 -10.33 6.13 -3.38
N THR A 48 -9.77 7.23 -2.85
CA THR A 48 -8.53 7.83 -3.35
C THR A 48 -7.34 6.86 -3.23
N ASN A 49 -7.20 6.17 -2.09
CA ASN A 49 -6.17 5.14 -1.91
C ASN A 49 -6.43 3.91 -2.80
N GLY A 50 -7.68 3.49 -2.96
CA GLY A 50 -8.06 2.40 -3.88
C GLY A 50 -7.70 2.72 -5.33
N ILE A 51 -7.94 3.95 -5.77
CA ILE A 51 -7.54 4.44 -7.10
C ILE A 51 -6.01 4.45 -7.24
N SER A 52 -5.28 4.89 -6.23
CA SER A 52 -3.81 4.85 -6.23
C SER A 52 -3.30 3.41 -6.42
N PHE A 53 -3.87 2.45 -5.70
CA PHE A 53 -3.54 1.03 -5.85
C PHE A 53 -3.82 0.52 -7.28
N LEU A 54 -5.01 0.81 -7.82
CA LEU A 54 -5.38 0.40 -9.17
C LEU A 54 -4.46 1.01 -10.23
N LEU A 55 -4.14 2.30 -10.10
CA LEU A 55 -3.22 2.97 -11.02
C LEU A 55 -1.82 2.36 -10.96
N LEU A 56 -1.32 2.02 -9.77
CA LEU A 56 -0.05 1.34 -9.62
C LEU A 56 -0.07 -0.04 -10.30
N LEU A 57 -1.09 -0.85 -10.03
CA LEU A 57 -1.32 -2.15 -10.68
C LEU A 57 -1.35 -2.02 -12.20
N PHE A 58 -2.16 -1.09 -12.74
CA PHE A 58 -2.23 -0.89 -14.19
C PHE A 58 -0.90 -0.40 -14.79
N THR A 59 -0.14 0.39 -14.04
CA THR A 59 1.20 0.82 -14.48
C THR A 59 2.15 -0.37 -14.57
N HIS A 60 2.14 -1.27 -13.60
CA HIS A 60 2.95 -2.49 -13.64
C HIS A 60 2.51 -3.41 -14.78
N LEU A 61 1.20 -3.62 -14.96
CA LEU A 61 0.65 -4.40 -16.08
C LEU A 61 1.01 -3.80 -17.44
N TYR A 62 0.97 -2.47 -17.58
CA TYR A 62 1.42 -1.77 -18.78
C TYR A 62 2.91 -2.00 -19.01
N TYR A 63 3.73 -1.86 -17.98
CA TYR A 63 5.17 -2.16 -18.06
C TYR A 63 5.41 -3.61 -18.50
N PHE A 64 4.74 -4.59 -17.88
CA PHE A 64 4.86 -5.99 -18.26
C PHE A 64 4.48 -6.23 -19.70
N ARG A 65 3.39 -5.64 -20.20
CA ARG A 65 2.96 -5.80 -21.60
C ARG A 65 3.96 -5.22 -22.60
N ASN A 66 4.64 -4.13 -22.23
CA ASN A 66 5.43 -3.33 -23.15
C ASN A 66 6.95 -3.51 -22.98
N THR A 67 7.41 -4.38 -22.08
CA THR A 67 8.83 -4.75 -21.93
C THR A 67 9.09 -6.19 -22.34
N THR A 68 10.29 -6.46 -22.85
CA THR A 68 10.80 -7.80 -23.14
C THR A 68 11.48 -8.43 -21.92
N HIS A 69 12.09 -7.61 -21.07
CA HIS A 69 12.74 -8.04 -19.84
C HIS A 69 12.01 -7.44 -18.65
N ILE A 70 11.54 -8.29 -17.75
CA ILE A 70 10.94 -7.87 -16.48
C ILE A 70 12.04 -7.94 -15.42
N SER A 71 12.10 -6.97 -14.51
CA SER A 71 13.01 -7.01 -13.37
C SER A 71 12.40 -6.37 -12.14
N LEU A 72 12.76 -6.86 -10.95
CA LEU A 72 12.38 -6.23 -9.69
C LEU A 72 12.84 -4.77 -9.63
N LYS A 73 14.06 -4.50 -10.12
CA LYS A 73 14.64 -3.15 -10.12
C LYS A 73 13.74 -2.15 -10.86
N ASP A 74 13.24 -2.54 -12.04
CA ASP A 74 12.39 -1.66 -12.84
C ASP A 74 11.04 -1.43 -12.15
N ILE A 75 10.45 -2.48 -11.58
CA ILE A 75 9.18 -2.41 -10.85
C ILE A 75 9.32 -1.49 -9.63
N LEU A 76 10.41 -1.60 -8.86
CA LEU A 76 10.69 -0.71 -7.74
C LEU A 76 10.85 0.73 -8.18
N ILE A 77 11.59 0.98 -9.27
CA ILE A 77 11.75 2.34 -9.82
C ILE A 77 10.39 2.92 -10.23
N ILE A 78 9.58 2.15 -10.93
CA ILE A 78 8.23 2.56 -11.36
C ILE A 78 7.35 2.85 -10.14
N SER A 79 7.31 1.94 -9.17
CA SER A 79 6.54 2.10 -7.93
C SER A 79 6.92 3.37 -7.18
N ILE A 80 8.22 3.60 -6.96
CA ILE A 80 8.73 4.78 -6.26
C ILE A 80 8.34 6.05 -7.03
N LEU A 81 8.50 6.07 -8.35
CA LEU A 81 8.14 7.23 -9.17
C LEU A 81 6.64 7.53 -9.11
N VAL A 82 5.78 6.52 -9.22
CA VAL A 82 4.32 6.68 -9.14
C VAL A 82 3.91 7.20 -7.76
N ILE A 83 4.43 6.61 -6.67
CA ILE A 83 4.12 7.04 -5.30
C ILE A 83 4.58 8.48 -5.07
N PHE A 84 5.81 8.79 -5.45
CA PHE A 84 6.38 10.11 -5.24
C PHE A 84 5.65 11.19 -6.05
N LEU A 85 5.44 10.98 -7.35
CA LEU A 85 4.77 11.95 -8.21
C LEU A 85 3.30 12.13 -7.83
N SER A 86 2.57 11.04 -7.53
CA SER A 86 1.20 11.14 -7.03
C SER A 86 1.11 11.90 -5.71
N TYR A 87 2.06 11.69 -4.79
CA TYR A 87 2.13 12.41 -3.53
C TYR A 87 2.40 13.91 -3.72
N VAL A 88 3.35 14.28 -4.60
CA VAL A 88 3.64 15.69 -4.91
C VAL A 88 2.40 16.37 -5.50
N VAL A 89 1.75 15.72 -6.47
CA VAL A 89 0.56 16.28 -7.13
C VAL A 89 -0.60 16.45 -6.15
N GLU A 90 -0.86 15.44 -5.33
CA GLU A 90 -1.88 15.49 -4.28
C GLU A 90 -1.62 16.60 -3.26
N TYR A 91 -0.37 16.75 -2.82
CA TYR A 91 0.00 17.82 -1.90
C TYR A 91 -0.31 19.19 -2.50
N LEU A 92 0.07 19.42 -3.76
CA LEU A 92 -0.21 20.68 -4.44
C LEU A 92 -1.72 20.93 -4.59
N ILE A 93 -2.50 19.90 -4.92
CA ILE A 93 -3.96 19.97 -5.01
C ILE A 93 -4.55 20.32 -3.64
N ASN A 94 -4.20 19.57 -2.60
CA ASN A 94 -4.73 19.79 -1.26
C ASN A 94 -4.40 21.20 -0.75
N VAL A 95 -3.18 21.71 -1.01
CA VAL A 95 -2.80 23.09 -0.66
C VAL A 95 -3.67 24.10 -1.43
N ALA A 96 -3.88 23.89 -2.73
CA ALA A 96 -4.70 24.78 -3.55
C ALA A 96 -6.16 24.83 -3.07
N PHE A 97 -6.76 23.68 -2.73
CA PHE A 97 -8.12 23.62 -2.19
C PHE A 97 -8.21 24.19 -0.77
N TYR A 98 -7.19 23.98 0.07
CA TYR A 98 -7.15 24.56 1.39
C TYR A 98 -7.18 26.09 1.33
N VAL A 99 -6.23 26.70 0.60
CA VAL A 99 -6.14 28.16 0.44
C VAL A 99 -7.35 28.72 -0.33
N GLY A 100 -7.83 27.99 -1.34
CA GLY A 100 -8.92 28.45 -2.21
C GLY A 100 -10.32 28.33 -1.61
N TYR A 101 -10.53 27.48 -0.60
CA TYR A 101 -11.84 27.23 -0.03
C TYR A 101 -11.82 27.03 1.48
N PHE A 102 -11.11 26.01 1.98
CA PHE A 102 -11.25 25.60 3.38
C PHE A 102 -10.77 26.64 4.39
N GLU A 103 -9.75 27.43 4.05
CA GLU A 103 -9.26 28.52 4.92
C GLU A 103 -10.30 29.63 5.12
N SER A 104 -11.19 29.82 4.15
CA SER A 104 -12.23 30.86 4.20
C SER A 104 -13.47 30.45 5.02
N LEU A 105 -13.58 29.17 5.39
CA LEU A 105 -14.73 28.67 6.15
C LEU A 105 -14.71 29.22 7.58
N PRO A 106 -15.89 29.48 8.17
CA PRO A 106 -15.97 29.95 9.55
C PRO A 106 -15.40 28.89 10.49
N LYS A 107 -14.40 29.29 11.29
CA LYS A 107 -13.85 28.47 12.36
C LYS A 107 -14.75 28.54 13.58
N ILE A 108 -15.07 27.41 14.18
CA ILE A 108 -15.96 27.39 15.35
C ILE A 108 -15.13 27.74 16.58
N ARG A 109 -15.57 28.75 17.34
CA ARG A 109 -14.98 29.02 18.64
C ARG A 109 -15.35 27.91 19.61
N HIS A 110 -14.35 27.21 20.13
CA HIS A 110 -14.54 26.33 21.28
C HIS A 110 -14.78 27.20 22.52
N ASP A 111 -16.03 27.29 22.99
CA ASP A 111 -16.39 28.00 24.24
C ASP A 111 -15.97 27.25 25.51
N THR A 112 -15.44 26.03 25.37
CA THR A 112 -14.91 25.25 26.48
C THR A 112 -13.54 25.78 26.89
N GLN A 113 -13.46 26.46 28.05
CA GLN A 113 -12.19 26.83 28.68
C GLN A 113 -11.63 25.68 29.52
N GLY A 114 -10.31 25.70 29.76
CA GLY A 114 -9.63 24.74 30.64
C GLY A 114 -9.24 23.43 29.96
N ILE A 115 -9.13 22.35 30.74
CA ILE A 115 -8.62 21.04 30.28
C ILE A 115 -9.53 20.43 29.20
N LEU A 116 -10.85 20.67 29.26
CA LEU A 116 -11.79 20.17 28.24
C LEU A 116 -11.60 20.86 26.89
N GLY A 117 -11.34 22.18 26.87
CA GLY A 117 -10.97 22.88 25.65
C GLY A 117 -9.61 22.47 25.09
N LEU A 118 -8.66 22.15 25.98
CA LEU A 118 -7.37 21.57 25.57
C LEU A 118 -7.58 20.18 24.94
N ILE A 119 -8.39 19.31 25.54
CA ILE A 119 -8.72 17.99 24.99
C ILE A 119 -9.40 18.11 23.61
N ASP A 120 -10.37 19.01 23.46
CA ASP A 120 -11.03 19.27 22.18
C ASP A 120 -10.06 19.79 21.11
N SER A 121 -9.10 20.64 21.48
CA SER A 121 -8.09 21.14 20.53
C SER A 121 -7.15 20.05 19.98
N PHE A 122 -7.05 18.90 20.65
CA PHE A 122 -6.29 17.75 20.15
C PHE A 122 -7.07 16.90 19.14
N VAL A 123 -8.40 17.05 19.07
CA VAL A 123 -9.26 16.40 18.07
C VAL A 123 -9.39 17.34 16.88
N HIS A 124 -8.62 17.09 15.81
CA HIS A 124 -8.61 17.95 14.62
C HIS A 124 -9.89 17.75 13.80
N ASN A 125 -10.97 18.42 14.21
CA ASN A 125 -12.27 18.41 13.53
C ASN A 125 -12.44 19.55 12.51
N GLU A 126 -11.38 20.32 12.28
CA GLU A 126 -11.34 21.37 11.27
C GLU A 126 -10.31 21.03 10.17
N PRO A 127 -10.53 21.52 8.93
CA PRO A 127 -9.53 21.48 7.87
C PRO A 127 -8.23 22.12 8.33
N TYR A 128 -7.13 21.39 8.16
CA TYR A 128 -5.79 21.87 8.50
C TYR A 128 -4.96 22.07 7.24
N MET A 129 -3.98 22.98 7.34
CA MET A 129 -3.03 23.23 6.26
C MET A 129 -2.28 21.93 5.92
N PRO A 130 -2.33 21.44 4.67
CA PRO A 130 -1.61 20.25 4.27
C PRO A 130 -0.11 20.41 4.49
N SER A 131 0.56 19.37 5.00
CA SER A 131 2.01 19.37 5.20
C SER A 131 2.71 18.45 4.21
N PHE A 132 3.85 18.90 3.69
CA PHE A 132 4.70 18.07 2.84
C PHE A 132 5.53 17.11 3.72
N ALA A 133 4.87 16.11 4.30
CA ALA A 133 5.44 15.18 5.25
C ALA A 133 5.63 13.77 4.67
N ALA A 134 6.20 13.64 3.47
CA ALA A 134 6.35 12.35 2.77
C ALA A 134 7.00 11.28 3.67
N PHE A 135 8.04 11.67 4.42
CA PHE A 135 8.71 10.79 5.36
C PHE A 135 7.80 10.35 6.53
N ARG A 136 6.98 11.26 7.07
CA ARG A 136 6.00 10.94 8.14
C ARG A 136 5.00 9.90 7.66
N TYR A 137 4.53 10.02 6.42
CA TYR A 137 3.63 9.02 5.83
C TYR A 137 4.33 7.66 5.64
N MET A 138 5.64 7.63 5.36
CA MET A 138 6.40 6.38 5.31
C MET A 138 6.59 5.76 6.70
N THR A 139 6.95 6.55 7.72
CA THR A 139 7.11 6.05 9.10
C THR A 139 5.78 5.63 9.72
N GLY A 140 4.68 6.26 9.29
CA GLY A 140 3.31 5.93 9.68
C GLY A 140 2.90 4.50 9.35
N LEU A 141 3.59 3.82 8.42
CA LEU A 141 3.39 2.40 8.11
C LEU A 141 3.51 1.52 9.35
N ILE A 142 4.39 1.88 10.28
CA ILE A 142 4.70 1.10 11.47
C ILE A 142 4.01 1.71 12.69
N THR A 143 4.15 3.02 12.90
CA THR A 143 3.70 3.65 14.14
C THR A 143 2.18 3.68 14.29
N GLU A 144 1.44 3.99 13.22
CA GLU A 144 -0.02 4.13 13.30
C GLU A 144 -0.72 2.79 13.55
N PRO A 145 -0.47 1.72 12.76
CA PRO A 145 -1.12 0.43 13.01
C PRO A 145 -0.73 -0.17 14.36
N LEU A 146 0.56 -0.09 14.74
CA LEU A 146 0.99 -0.62 16.04
C LEU A 146 0.32 0.13 17.20
N SER A 147 0.21 1.46 17.13
CA SER A 147 -0.50 2.22 18.17
C SER A 147 -2.00 1.86 18.22
N ALA A 148 -2.65 1.70 17.07
CA ALA A 148 -4.05 1.28 16.99
C ALA A 148 -4.27 -0.09 17.62
N LEU A 149 -3.42 -1.07 17.29
CA LEU A 149 -3.56 -2.44 17.79
C LEU A 149 -3.20 -2.56 19.28
N PHE A 150 -2.04 -2.05 19.69
CA PHE A 150 -1.49 -2.31 21.04
C PHE A 150 -1.95 -1.30 22.10
N LEU A 151 -2.21 -0.05 21.73
CA LEU A 151 -2.60 0.99 22.70
C LEU A 151 -4.11 1.18 22.72
N ARG A 152 -4.76 1.16 21.55
CA ARG A 152 -6.19 1.48 21.42
C ARG A 152 -7.09 0.25 21.26
N TRP A 153 -6.53 -0.94 21.03
CA TRP A 153 -7.28 -2.16 20.68
C TRP A 153 -8.27 -1.95 19.51
N ASP A 154 -7.91 -1.06 18.60
CA ASP A 154 -8.74 -0.62 17.48
C ASP A 154 -8.35 -1.36 16.20
N LEU A 155 -9.10 -2.42 15.90
CA LEU A 155 -8.90 -3.22 14.69
C LEU A 155 -9.21 -2.44 13.42
N VAL A 156 -10.15 -1.49 13.45
CA VAL A 156 -10.52 -0.69 12.27
C VAL A 156 -9.40 0.30 11.96
N GLY A 157 -8.89 1.01 12.97
CA GLY A 157 -7.72 1.87 12.84
C GLY A 157 -6.45 1.12 12.47
N PHE A 158 -6.27 -0.12 12.96
CA PHE A 158 -5.15 -0.97 12.55
C PHE A 158 -5.19 -1.29 11.05
N ILE A 159 -6.35 -1.76 10.55
CA ILE A 159 -6.53 -2.07 9.13
C ILE A 159 -6.43 -0.79 8.30
N GLY A 160 -7.11 0.28 8.71
CA GLY A 160 -7.10 1.58 8.04
C GLY A 160 -5.68 2.16 7.92
N GLY A 161 -4.86 2.05 8.96
CA GLY A 161 -3.47 2.50 8.96
C GLY A 161 -2.59 1.71 7.99
N LEU A 162 -2.80 0.39 7.86
CA LEU A 162 -2.09 -0.43 6.88
C LEU A 162 -2.55 -0.12 5.45
N THR A 163 -3.86 -0.16 5.19
CA THR A 163 -4.41 0.01 3.84
C THR A 163 -4.32 1.45 3.33
N GLY A 164 -4.28 2.42 4.23
CA GLY A 164 -4.09 3.84 3.90
C GLY A 164 -2.65 4.19 3.51
N ASN A 165 -1.69 3.28 3.74
CA ASN A 165 -0.28 3.55 3.43
C ASN A 165 0.10 3.04 2.03
N ARG A 166 0.58 3.96 1.18
CA ARG A 166 0.99 3.63 -0.19
C ARG A 166 2.08 2.59 -0.30
N LEU A 167 3.01 2.61 0.65
CA LEU A 167 4.12 1.67 0.68
C LEU A 167 3.61 0.25 0.99
N PHE A 168 2.61 0.11 1.85
CA PHE A 168 2.06 -1.20 2.25
C PHE A 168 1.49 -1.96 1.05
N TYR A 169 0.53 -1.36 0.35
CA TYR A 169 -0.10 -2.04 -0.78
C TYR A 169 0.85 -2.22 -1.97
N THR A 170 1.87 -1.36 -2.09
CA THR A 170 2.94 -1.53 -3.09
C THR A 170 3.75 -2.79 -2.82
N LEU A 171 4.13 -3.03 -1.57
CA LEU A 171 4.84 -4.25 -1.18
C LEU A 171 3.99 -5.51 -1.41
N ILE A 172 2.70 -5.44 -1.08
CA ILE A 172 1.75 -6.54 -1.36
C ILE A 172 1.65 -6.80 -2.87
N LEU A 173 1.55 -5.74 -3.67
CA LEU A 173 1.44 -5.83 -5.12
C LEU A 173 2.69 -6.52 -5.71
N ILE A 174 3.88 -6.08 -5.33
CA ILE A 174 5.15 -6.67 -5.79
C ILE A 174 5.25 -8.15 -5.39
N TYR A 175 4.86 -8.49 -4.16
CA TYR A 175 4.84 -9.89 -3.73
C TYR A 175 3.84 -10.73 -4.54
N GLY A 176 2.62 -10.23 -4.76
CA GLY A 176 1.61 -10.89 -5.57
C GLY A 176 2.04 -11.09 -7.02
N GLU A 177 2.68 -10.08 -7.61
CA GLU A 177 3.30 -10.19 -8.94
C GLU A 177 4.40 -11.24 -8.96
N SER A 178 5.27 -11.27 -7.95
CA SER A 178 6.34 -12.26 -7.87
C SER A 178 5.78 -13.69 -7.79
N LEU A 179 4.74 -13.90 -6.99
CA LEU A 179 4.03 -15.17 -6.90
C LEU A 179 3.31 -15.54 -8.20
N PHE A 180 2.79 -14.57 -8.94
CA PHE A 180 2.15 -14.79 -10.23
C PHE A 180 3.14 -15.41 -11.24
N PHE A 181 4.37 -14.89 -11.30
CA PHE A 181 5.43 -15.46 -12.15
C PHE A 181 5.95 -16.79 -11.61
N LEU A 182 6.11 -16.92 -10.28
CA LEU A 182 6.43 -18.20 -9.64
C LEU A 182 5.43 -19.29 -10.06
N PHE A 183 4.14 -19.04 -9.94
CA PHE A 183 3.11 -20.03 -10.25
C PHE A 183 3.14 -20.44 -11.72
N ARG A 184 3.36 -19.48 -12.63
CA ARG A 184 3.58 -19.79 -14.05
C ARG A 184 4.78 -20.72 -14.26
N LYS A 185 5.92 -20.44 -13.61
CA LYS A 185 7.13 -21.27 -13.69
C LYS A 185 6.89 -22.72 -13.27
N TYR A 186 6.01 -22.95 -12.30
CA TYR A 186 5.64 -24.29 -11.81
C TYR A 186 4.36 -24.86 -12.45
N ASN A 187 3.91 -24.31 -13.58
CA ASN A 187 2.70 -24.74 -14.31
C ASN A 187 1.42 -24.73 -13.45
N LYS A 188 1.29 -23.73 -12.57
CA LYS A 188 0.10 -23.44 -11.78
C LYS A 188 -0.62 -22.22 -12.32
N GLU A 189 -1.91 -22.11 -12.02
CA GLU A 189 -2.72 -20.96 -12.48
C GLU A 189 -2.24 -19.66 -11.79
N PRO A 190 -1.75 -18.66 -12.55
CA PRO A 190 -1.09 -17.49 -11.96
C PRO A 190 -2.00 -16.59 -11.10
N TRP A 191 -3.29 -16.53 -11.41
CA TRP A 191 -4.25 -15.70 -10.67
C TRP A 191 -4.43 -16.16 -9.21
N LEU A 192 -4.11 -17.41 -8.90
CA LEU A 192 -4.13 -17.95 -7.54
C LEU A 192 -3.18 -17.22 -6.60
N ALA A 193 -2.17 -16.53 -7.13
CA ALA A 193 -1.21 -15.73 -6.36
C ALA A 193 -1.88 -14.58 -5.58
N ILE A 194 -2.98 -14.05 -6.13
CA ILE A 194 -3.67 -12.86 -5.60
C ILE A 194 -4.54 -13.21 -4.39
N VAL A 195 -5.09 -14.42 -4.34
CA VAL A 195 -5.99 -14.85 -3.27
C VAL A 195 -5.18 -15.44 -2.11
N PRO A 196 -5.16 -14.82 -0.91
CA PRO A 196 -4.25 -15.22 0.18
C PRO A 196 -4.42 -16.67 0.68
N PHE A 197 -5.60 -17.26 0.52
CA PHE A 197 -5.80 -18.67 0.86
C PHE A 197 -5.25 -19.62 -0.19
N LEU A 198 -5.46 -19.29 -1.46
CA LEU A 198 -5.03 -20.12 -2.57
C LEU A 198 -3.52 -20.01 -2.77
N ASN A 199 -2.92 -18.85 -2.55
CA ASN A 199 -1.49 -18.70 -2.73
C ASN A 199 -0.66 -19.57 -1.77
N ASN A 200 -1.02 -19.62 -0.48
CA ASN A 200 -0.36 -20.49 0.51
C ASN A 200 -0.57 -21.97 0.16
N TRP A 201 -1.77 -22.34 -0.28
CA TRP A 201 -2.08 -23.70 -0.71
C TRP A 201 -1.18 -24.14 -1.87
N ILE A 202 -1.06 -23.29 -2.89
CA ILE A 202 -0.23 -23.58 -4.07
C ILE A 202 1.25 -23.61 -3.70
N LEU A 203 1.73 -22.73 -2.82
CA LEU A 203 3.11 -22.78 -2.33
C LEU A 203 3.43 -24.11 -1.60
N VAL A 204 2.51 -24.59 -0.76
CA VAL A 204 2.61 -25.90 -0.10
C VAL A 204 2.64 -27.03 -1.13
N GLU A 205 1.81 -26.96 -2.17
CA GLU A 205 1.76 -27.96 -3.23
C GLU A 205 3.04 -27.98 -4.08
N ILE A 206 3.54 -26.81 -4.49
CA ILE A 206 4.78 -26.65 -5.27
C ILE A 206 5.96 -27.26 -4.48
N THR A 207 6.03 -26.98 -3.19
CA THR A 207 7.12 -27.43 -2.31
C THR A 207 6.89 -28.82 -1.71
N LYS A 208 5.83 -29.52 -2.14
CA LYS A 208 5.44 -30.87 -1.71
C LYS A 208 5.34 -31.01 -0.18
N LYS A 209 4.94 -29.94 0.52
CA LYS A 209 4.72 -29.96 1.96
C LYS A 209 3.31 -30.51 2.27
N PRO A 210 3.06 -31.01 3.49
CA PRO A 210 1.75 -31.52 3.87
C PRO A 210 0.66 -30.44 3.77
N LYS A 211 -0.51 -30.78 3.20
CA LYS A 211 -1.63 -29.84 3.00
C LYS A 211 -2.11 -29.14 4.29
N TRP A 212 -1.96 -29.80 5.45
CA TRP A 212 -2.33 -29.21 6.75
C TRP A 212 -1.46 -28.00 7.14
N TRP A 213 -0.28 -27.83 6.54
CA TRP A 213 0.55 -26.64 6.73
C TRP A 213 -0.19 -25.36 6.35
N ASN A 214 -1.11 -25.44 5.38
CA ASN A 214 -1.93 -24.30 4.99
C ASN A 214 -2.73 -23.73 6.18
N LEU A 215 -3.19 -24.57 7.11
CA LEU A 215 -3.89 -24.10 8.32
C LEU A 215 -2.93 -23.37 9.29
N VAL A 216 -1.71 -23.89 9.44
CA VAL A 216 -0.69 -23.28 10.32
C VAL A 216 -0.19 -21.95 9.78
N LEU A 217 -0.17 -21.79 8.45
CA LEU A 217 0.21 -20.54 7.81
C LEU A 217 -0.74 -19.37 8.11
N TRP A 218 -1.90 -19.62 8.73
CA TRP A 218 -2.79 -18.56 9.22
C TRP A 218 -2.55 -18.16 10.67
N ILE A 219 -1.76 -18.94 11.41
CA ILE A 219 -1.44 -18.65 12.80
C ILE A 219 -0.30 -17.62 12.82
N PRO A 220 -0.52 -16.40 13.36
CA PRO A 220 0.53 -15.40 13.48
C PRO A 220 1.75 -15.94 14.23
N PHE A 221 2.94 -15.41 13.92
CA PHE A 221 4.24 -15.84 14.44
C PHE A 221 4.68 -17.26 14.03
N VAL A 222 3.86 -18.28 14.29
CA VAL A 222 4.12 -19.68 13.92
C VAL A 222 4.23 -19.84 12.40
N ARG A 223 3.42 -19.08 11.64
CA ARG A 223 3.50 -19.00 10.18
C ARG A 223 4.92 -18.83 9.67
N HIS A 224 5.77 -18.03 10.31
CA HIS A 224 7.10 -17.73 9.81
C HIS A 224 8.02 -18.95 9.80
N ILE A 225 7.89 -19.87 10.77
CA ILE A 225 8.68 -21.10 10.83
C ILE A 225 8.32 -22.01 9.65
N PHE A 226 7.02 -22.20 9.41
CA PHE A 226 6.52 -23.05 8.32
C PHE A 226 6.80 -22.43 6.94
N LEU A 227 6.60 -21.12 6.83
CA LEU A 227 6.91 -20.37 5.63
C LEU A 227 8.40 -20.41 5.31
N TYR A 228 9.28 -20.38 6.32
CA TYR A 228 10.71 -20.59 6.12
C TYR A 228 11.03 -21.95 5.50
N PHE A 229 10.41 -23.04 5.97
CA PHE A 229 10.64 -24.36 5.36
C PHE A 229 10.14 -24.47 3.92
N ILE A 230 9.04 -23.79 3.58
CA ILE A 230 8.56 -23.67 2.19
C ILE A 230 9.59 -22.88 1.38
N ASN A 231 10.00 -21.71 1.86
CA ASN A 231 10.98 -20.86 1.20
C ASN A 231 12.36 -21.52 1.06
N ALA A 232 12.77 -22.37 2.00
CA ALA A 232 14.01 -23.12 1.93
C ALA A 232 14.01 -24.14 0.79
N GLU A 233 12.84 -24.72 0.46
CA GLU A 233 12.70 -25.58 -0.71
C GLU A 233 12.76 -24.76 -2.00
N LEU A 234 12.00 -23.66 -2.06
CA LEU A 234 12.00 -22.75 -3.22
C LEU A 234 13.39 -22.16 -3.50
N ALA A 235 14.12 -21.78 -2.45
CA ALA A 235 15.47 -21.25 -2.56
C ALA A 235 16.44 -22.28 -3.16
N LYS A 236 16.33 -23.56 -2.78
CA LYS A 236 17.15 -24.64 -3.36
C LYS A 236 16.89 -24.81 -4.85
N ASP A 237 15.62 -24.75 -5.28
CA ASP A 237 15.24 -24.86 -6.70
C ASP A 237 15.89 -23.77 -7.57
N VAL A 238 16.21 -22.61 -6.97
CA VAL A 238 16.88 -21.49 -7.64
C VAL A 238 18.34 -21.32 -7.22
N GLN A 239 18.95 -22.36 -6.64
CA GLN A 239 20.36 -22.41 -6.24
C GLN A 239 20.76 -21.28 -5.26
N ARG A 240 19.83 -20.91 -4.37
CA ARG A 240 20.05 -19.94 -3.28
C ARG A 240 20.18 -20.65 -1.94
N ASP A 241 20.84 -19.98 -1.00
CA ASP A 241 21.17 -20.53 0.31
C ASP A 241 20.07 -20.34 1.35
N SER A 242 20.33 -20.87 2.55
CA SER A 242 19.42 -20.79 3.69
C SER A 242 19.13 -19.36 4.15
N LEU A 243 20.12 -18.46 4.02
CA LEU A 243 19.96 -17.05 4.37
C LEU A 243 19.01 -16.36 3.40
N TYR A 244 19.10 -16.69 2.11
CA TYR A 244 18.15 -16.21 1.12
C TYR A 244 16.71 -16.65 1.42
N ALA A 245 16.51 -17.91 1.83
CA ALA A 245 15.21 -18.39 2.27
C ALA A 245 14.66 -17.63 3.51
N MET A 246 15.56 -17.23 4.42
CA MET A 246 15.20 -16.35 5.54
C MET A 246 14.76 -14.97 5.04
N GLY A 247 15.46 -14.41 4.06
CA GLY A 247 15.07 -13.18 3.36
C GLY A 247 13.70 -13.27 2.68
N MET A 248 13.41 -14.38 1.99
CA MET A 248 12.10 -14.67 1.42
C MET A 248 10.98 -14.73 2.46
N THR A 249 11.32 -15.07 3.72
CA THR A 249 10.36 -15.19 4.82
C THR A 249 10.07 -13.84 5.48
N LEU A 250 11.10 -13.02 5.69
CA LEU A 250 11.01 -11.76 6.43
C LEU A 250 10.74 -10.55 5.53
N MET A 251 11.23 -10.59 4.29
CA MET A 251 11.03 -9.55 3.28
C MET A 251 10.54 -10.15 1.94
N PRO A 252 9.38 -10.83 1.92
CA PRO A 252 8.92 -11.55 0.73
C PRO A 252 8.92 -10.72 -0.58
N PRO A 253 8.44 -9.46 -0.62
CA PRO A 253 8.39 -8.69 -1.86
C PRO A 253 9.76 -8.52 -2.55
N LEU A 254 10.84 -8.39 -1.77
CA LEU A 254 12.18 -8.15 -2.33
C LEU A 254 12.82 -9.44 -2.82
N PHE A 255 12.77 -10.50 -2.01
CA PHE A 255 13.46 -11.75 -2.35
C PHE A 255 12.67 -12.59 -3.36
N TYR A 256 11.33 -12.64 -3.26
CA TYR A 256 10.55 -13.26 -4.33
C TYR A 256 10.68 -12.47 -5.64
N GLY A 257 10.68 -11.14 -5.56
CA GLY A 257 10.85 -10.29 -6.73
C GLY A 257 12.19 -10.51 -7.43
N ASP A 258 13.28 -10.59 -6.68
CA ASP A 258 14.62 -10.81 -7.22
C ASP A 258 14.75 -12.15 -7.95
N VAL A 259 14.08 -13.20 -7.48
CA VAL A 259 14.12 -14.51 -8.14
C VAL A 259 13.16 -14.61 -9.31
N TYR A 260 11.90 -14.20 -9.12
CA TYR A 260 10.80 -14.59 -10.00
C TYR A 260 10.34 -13.47 -10.94
N LEU A 261 10.74 -12.21 -10.72
CA LEU A 261 10.46 -11.12 -11.67
C LEU A 261 11.57 -10.94 -12.69
N ASN A 262 12.73 -11.60 -12.53
CA ASN A 262 13.86 -11.54 -13.45
C ASN A 262 13.73 -12.58 -14.59
N GLU A 263 12.59 -12.61 -15.28
CA GLU A 263 12.37 -13.47 -16.45
C GLU A 263 12.47 -12.66 -17.76
N GLN A 264 13.23 -13.19 -18.72
CA GLN A 264 13.14 -12.76 -20.12
C GLN A 264 11.86 -13.31 -20.71
N LYS A 265 11.02 -12.45 -21.29
CA LYS A 265 9.98 -12.93 -22.20
C LYS A 265 10.69 -13.49 -23.44
N GLY A 266 10.56 -14.80 -23.66
CA GLY A 266 10.85 -15.43 -24.94
C GLY A 266 9.92 -14.93 -26.04
#